data_AF-A0A519YAC1-F1
#
_entry.id   AF-A0A519YAC1-F1
#
_cell.length_a   1.000
_cell.length_b   1.000
_cell.length_c   1.000
_cell.angle_alpha   90.00
_cell.angle_beta   90.00
_cell.angle_gamma   90.00
#
_symmetry.space_group_name_H-M   'P 1'
#
loop_
_entity.id
_entity.type
_entity.pdbx_description
1 polymer ?
#
loop_
_entity_poly.entity_id
_entity_poly.type
_entity_poly.pdbx_seq_one_letter_code
_entity_poly.pdbx_strand_id
1 'polypeptide(L)'
;MAQFDRQRIQQLLTESIGETGLFVVSLTVSDSVLPKITVTLDGPNGLGIDEIVTITRRLNRGMEELYGEEAAYSLEVTSPGADQPLTDPRQY
;
A
#
# COMPACT_ATOMS: atom_id res chain seq x y z
N MET A 1 -12.81 17.94 -1.46
CA MET A 1 -12.08 16.77 -1.98
C MET A 1 -11.53 16.05 -0.77
N ALA A 2 -11.75 14.74 -0.64
CA ALA A 2 -11.19 13.98 0.47
C ALA A 2 -9.67 13.99 0.33
N GLN A 3 -8.98 14.64 1.27
CA GLN A 3 -7.53 14.69 1.28
C GLN A 3 -7.03 13.42 1.99
N PHE A 4 -6.46 12.51 1.23
CA PHE A 4 -5.87 11.28 1.76
C PHE A 4 -4.53 11.60 2.43
N ASP A 5 -4.47 11.43 3.75
CA ASP A 5 -3.24 11.69 4.52
C ASP A 5 -2.28 10.51 4.36
N ARG A 6 -1.11 10.77 3.74
CA ARG A 6 -0.06 9.78 3.52
C ARG A 6 0.42 9.14 4.82
N GLN A 7 0.56 9.90 5.90
CA GLN A 7 1.02 9.38 7.18
C GLN A 7 -0.02 8.42 7.78
N ARG A 8 -1.31 8.75 7.66
CA ARG A 8 -2.39 7.89 8.13
C ARG A 8 -2.47 6.59 7.33
N ILE A 9 -2.33 6.69 6.01
CA ILE A 9 -2.28 5.52 5.12
C ILE A 9 -1.07 4.64 5.43
N GLN A 10 0.09 5.25 5.72
CA GLN A 10 1.29 4.50 6.07
C GLN A 10 1.13 3.73 7.39
N GLN A 11 0.44 4.29 8.38
CA GLN A 11 0.09 3.59 9.62
C GLN A 11 -0.82 2.39 9.34
N LEU A 12 -1.92 2.62 8.62
CA LEU A 12 -2.86 1.56 8.21
C LEU A 12 -2.17 0.45 7.41
N LEU A 13 -1.24 0.82 6.53
CA LEU A 13 -0.47 -0.12 5.74
C LEU A 13 0.42 -1.01 6.62
N THR A 14 1.08 -0.42 7.61
CA THR A 14 1.91 -1.15 8.57
C THR A 14 1.06 -2.16 9.35
N GLU A 15 -0.14 -1.78 9.78
CA GLU A 15 -1.09 -2.67 10.44
C GLU A 15 -1.61 -3.78 9.51
N SER A 16 -1.86 -3.45 8.24
CA SER A 16 -2.36 -4.39 7.24
C SER A 16 -1.35 -5.49 6.90
N ILE A 17 -0.06 -5.14 6.86
CA ILE A 17 1.06 -6.06 6.63
C ILE A 17 1.23 -7.02 7.81
N GLY A 18 1.10 -6.54 9.04
CA GLY A 18 1.28 -7.35 10.26
C GLY A 18 2.69 -7.96 10.38
N GLU A 19 2.79 -9.14 10.97
CA GLU A 19 4.07 -9.84 11.22
C GLU A 19 4.51 -10.75 10.05
N THR A 20 4.20 -10.39 8.81
CA THR A 20 4.51 -11.20 7.62
C THR A 20 5.96 -11.09 7.14
N GLY A 21 6.76 -10.21 7.74
CA GLY A 21 8.14 -9.93 7.30
C GLY A 21 8.22 -9.10 6.02
N LEU A 22 7.07 -8.75 5.42
CA LEU A 22 6.98 -7.79 4.32
C LEU A 22 7.23 -6.38 4.83
N PHE A 23 7.65 -5.50 3.93
CA PHE A 23 7.89 -4.10 4.22
C PHE A 23 7.51 -3.17 3.08
N VAL A 24 7.23 -1.93 3.44
CA VAL A 24 6.89 -0.87 2.50
C VAL A 24 8.15 -0.36 1.83
N VAL A 25 8.23 -0.51 0.52
CA VAL A 25 9.25 0.11 -0.33
C VAL A 25 8.81 1.51 -0.74
N SER A 26 7.55 1.65 -1.16
CA SER A 26 7.00 2.95 -1.56
C SER A 26 5.51 3.08 -1.25
N LEU A 27 5.09 4.31 -0.94
CA LEU A 27 3.69 4.72 -0.81
C LEU A 27 3.53 6.07 -1.49
N THR A 28 2.72 6.08 -2.55
CA THR A 28 2.38 7.29 -3.32
C THR A 28 0.87 7.51 -3.29
N VAL A 29 0.48 8.77 -3.13
CA VAL A 29 -0.91 9.23 -3.23
C VAL A 29 -0.92 10.34 -4.28
N SER A 30 -1.61 10.13 -5.39
CA SER A 30 -1.68 11.16 -6.45
C SER A 30 -2.62 12.30 -6.07
N ASP A 31 -2.27 13.51 -6.51
CA ASP A 31 -3.12 14.69 -6.38
C ASP A 31 -4.01 14.83 -7.62
N SER A 32 -5.10 14.04 -7.66
CA SER A 32 -6.03 13.97 -8.79
C SER A 32 -7.49 13.98 -8.31
N VAL A 33 -8.43 14.27 -9.23
CA VAL A 33 -9.88 14.28 -8.93
C VAL A 33 -10.33 12.93 -8.35
N LEU A 34 -9.79 11.83 -8.87
CA LEU A 34 -9.87 10.51 -8.27
C LEU A 34 -8.43 10.12 -7.84
N PRO A 35 -8.08 10.21 -6.55
CA PRO A 35 -6.74 9.87 -6.08
C PRO A 35 -6.40 8.41 -6.34
N LYS A 36 -5.16 8.17 -6.77
CA LYS A 36 -4.55 6.86 -6.91
C LYS A 36 -3.56 6.65 -5.78
N ILE A 37 -3.81 5.62 -5.00
CA ILE A 37 -2.94 5.17 -3.91
C ILE A 37 -2.19 3.95 -4.45
N THR A 38 -0.88 4.08 -4.58
CA THR A 38 0.01 3.00 -5.03
C THR A 38 0.93 2.61 -3.90
N VAL A 39 0.91 1.33 -3.57
CA VAL A 39 1.74 0.71 -2.53
C VAL A 39 2.66 -0.31 -3.18
N THR A 40 3.96 -0.15 -2.95
CA THR A 40 4.97 -1.13 -3.34
C THR A 40 5.49 -1.83 -2.09
N LEU A 41 5.35 -3.15 -2.03
CA LEU A 41 5.77 -3.99 -0.91
C LEU A 41 6.80 -5.01 -1.36
N ASP A 42 7.74 -5.32 -0.47
CA ASP A 42 8.75 -6.34 -0.72
C ASP A 42 8.99 -7.16 0.55
N GLY A 43 9.68 -8.28 0.42
CA GLY A 43 9.94 -9.18 1.53
C GLY A 43 10.98 -10.24 1.22
N PRO A 44 11.49 -10.92 2.26
CA PRO A 44 12.61 -11.87 2.12
C PRO A 44 12.30 -13.07 1.20
N ASN A 45 11.03 -13.41 1.04
CA ASN A 45 10.58 -14.50 0.17
C ASN A 45 9.87 -13.99 -1.11
N GLY A 46 9.99 -12.69 -1.41
CA GLY A 46 9.16 -12.01 -2.40
C GLY A 46 7.72 -11.81 -1.90
N LEU A 47 6.85 -11.38 -2.82
CA LEU A 47 5.44 -11.08 -2.54
C LEU A 47 4.54 -11.95 -3.42
N GLY A 48 3.82 -12.88 -2.79
CA GLY A 48 2.87 -13.76 -3.48
C GLY A 48 1.53 -13.07 -3.79
N ILE A 49 0.79 -13.62 -4.77
CA ILE A 49 -0.54 -13.10 -5.16
C ILE A 49 -1.52 -13.13 -3.97
N ASP A 50 -1.50 -14.18 -3.16
CA ASP A 50 -2.40 -14.31 -2.01
C ASP A 50 -2.11 -13.25 -0.92
N GLU A 51 -0.85 -12.86 -0.75
CA GLU A 51 -0.45 -11.79 0.17
C GLU A 51 -0.93 -10.44 -0.36
N ILE A 52 -0.76 -10.16 -1.66
CA ILE A 52 -1.29 -8.96 -2.31
C ILE A 52 -2.79 -8.86 -2.09
N VAL A 53 -3.54 -9.94 -2.34
CA VAL A 53 -5.00 -9.97 -2.17
C VAL A 53 -5.37 -9.72 -0.70
N THR A 54 -4.66 -10.34 0.24
CA THR A 54 -4.92 -10.19 1.67
C THR A 54 -4.68 -8.76 2.14
N ILE A 55 -3.54 -8.17 1.76
CA ILE A 55 -3.17 -6.81 2.15
C ILE A 55 -4.10 -5.79 1.50
N THR A 56 -4.43 -5.97 0.22
CA THR A 56 -5.38 -5.09 -0.49
C THR A 56 -6.73 -5.08 0.21
N ARG A 57 -7.25 -6.23 0.62
CA ARG A 57 -8.53 -6.33 1.35
C ARG A 57 -8.48 -5.65 2.73
N ARG A 58 -7.38 -5.82 3.48
CA ARG A 58 -7.20 -5.17 4.78
C ARG A 58 -7.10 -3.65 4.65
N LEU A 59 -6.30 -3.18 3.68
CA LEU A 59 -6.17 -1.77 3.36
C LEU A 59 -7.50 -1.15 2.97
N ASN A 60 -8.24 -1.74 2.03
CA ASN A 60 -9.55 -1.21 1.61
C ASN A 60 -10.49 -1.06 2.80
N ARG A 61 -10.59 -2.07 3.67
CA ARG A 61 -11.43 -1.99 4.88
C ARG A 61 -11.01 -0.84 5.79
N GLY A 62 -9.71 -0.69 6.08
CA GLY A 62 -9.26 0.41 6.92
C GLY A 62 -9.42 1.78 6.27
N MET A 63 -9.34 1.86 4.94
CA MET A 63 -9.62 3.08 4.18
C MET A 63 -11.10 3.46 4.27
N GLU A 64 -12.01 2.49 4.14
CA GLU A 64 -13.45 2.67 4.35
C GLU A 64 -13.76 3.14 5.79
N GLU A 65 -13.11 2.55 6.79
CA GLU A 65 -13.28 2.95 8.20
C GLU A 65 -12.76 4.37 8.48
N LEU A 66 -11.66 4.79 7.85
CA LEU A 66 -11.05 6.10 8.06
C LEU A 66 -11.71 7.23 7.26
N TYR A 67 -12.10 6.96 6.02
CA TYR A 67 -12.54 7.97 5.06
C TYR A 67 -14.01 7.82 4.63
N GLY A 68 -14.66 6.73 5.01
CA GLY A 68 -16.03 6.39 4.66
C GLY A 68 -16.14 5.53 3.40
N GLU A 69 -17.20 4.71 3.32
CA GLU A 69 -17.49 3.84 2.16
C GLU A 69 -17.73 4.62 0.86
N GLU A 70 -18.18 5.87 0.96
CA GLU A 70 -18.43 6.78 -0.18
C GLU A 70 -17.13 7.43 -0.71
N ALA A 71 -15.98 7.17 -0.10
CA ALA A 71 -14.71 7.76 -0.53
C ALA A 71 -14.28 7.20 -1.90
N ALA A 72 -14.14 8.09 -2.87
CA ALA A 72 -13.70 7.72 -4.21
C ALA A 72 -12.17 7.76 -4.33
N TYR A 73 -11.55 6.59 -4.55
CA TYR A 73 -10.12 6.44 -4.84
C TYR A 73 -9.86 5.15 -5.62
N SER A 74 -8.63 4.98 -6.10
CA SER A 74 -8.12 3.71 -6.61
C SER A 74 -6.96 3.24 -5.74
N LEU A 75 -6.92 1.95 -5.42
CA LEU A 75 -5.84 1.32 -4.66
C LEU A 75 -5.14 0.27 -5.52
N GLU A 76 -3.82 0.34 -5.57
CA GLU A 76 -2.96 -0.63 -6.22
C GLU A 76 -1.87 -1.09 -5.24
N VAL A 77 -1.76 -2.40 -5.04
CA VAL A 77 -0.72 -3.03 -4.23
C VAL A 77 0.09 -3.95 -5.13
N THR A 78 1.41 -3.76 -5.15
CA THR A 78 2.32 -4.47 -6.06
C THR A 78 3.69 -4.71 -5.42
N SER A 79 4.51 -5.55 -6.05
CA SER A 79 5.93 -5.69 -5.73
C SER A 79 6.80 -4.75 -6.57
N PRO A 80 8.06 -4.48 -6.18
CA PRO A 80 9.01 -3.83 -7.06
C PRO A 80 9.19 -4.64 -8.36
N GLY A 81 9.22 -3.96 -9.50
CA GLY A 81 9.57 -4.60 -10.77
C GLY A 81 11.07 -4.90 -10.85
N ALA A 82 11.48 -5.91 -11.60
CA ALA A 82 12.90 -6.29 -11.76
C ALA A 82 13.78 -5.15 -12.34
N ASP A 83 13.18 -4.24 -13.12
CA ASP A 83 13.88 -3.10 -13.73
C ASP A 83 13.86 -1.84 -12.84
N GLN A 84 13.25 -1.88 -11.66
CA GLN A 84 13.21 -0.74 -10.74
C GLN A 84 14.46 -0.70 -9.86
N PRO A 85 15.03 0.50 -9.60
CA PRO A 85 16.14 0.63 -8.68
C PRO A 85 15.71 0.20 -7.27
N LEU A 86 16.61 -0.48 -6.56
CA LEU A 86 16.43 -0.77 -5.14
C LEU A 86 16.47 0.55 -4.36
N THR A 87 15.44 0.81 -3.56
CA THR A 87 15.26 2.08 -2.85
C THR A 87 15.23 1.91 -1.33
N ASP A 88 15.08 0.68 -0.83
CA ASP A 88 15.13 0.35 0.59
C ASP A 88 16.37 -0.52 0.91
N PRO A 89 17.14 -0.23 1.98
CA PRO A 89 18.30 -1.02 2.38
C PRO A 89 18.04 -2.52 2.60
N ARG A 90 16.79 -2.91 2.87
CA ARG A 90 16.39 -4.31 3.07
C ARG A 90 16.28 -5.10 1.76
N GLN A 91 16.44 -4.45 0.62
CA GLN A 91 16.43 -5.12 -0.70
C GLN A 91 17.82 -5.60 -1.15
N TYR A 92 18.90 -5.30 -0.40
CA TYR A 92 20.29 -5.68 -0.68
C TYR A 92 20.74 -6.94 0.07
#